data_AF-A0A2M8QK09-F1
#
_entry.id   AF-A0A2M8QK09-F1
#
_cell.length_a   1.000
_cell.length_b   1.000
_cell.length_c   1.000
_cell.angle_alpha   90.00
_cell.angle_beta   90.00
_cell.angle_gamma   90.00
#
_symmetry.space_group_name_H-M   'P 1'
#
loop_
_entity.id
_entity.type
_entity.pdbx_description
1 polymer ?
#
loop_
_entity_poly.entity_id
_entity_poly.type
_entity_poly.pdbx_seq_one_letter_code
_entity_poly.pdbx_strand_id
1 'polypeptide(L)'
;MTSTSSIAGSDAQRGPESNLALSAFVLLAKFLGVPADPGQIAHDHGEPANGYGLEDLARISKRLKIVAKIRSASLADLAKLPLPALAELRDGQIVILLKVDQQEEALRFLIQRGDGERPEVWTSAEMDGRFAGRLLLMTTREQMAGVSRPFDISWFIPALVKYRGALGDVLIGSFFLQLMGLVSPIFFQLVIDKVLVHQSLTTLLWLCRFRSMRRSRSSSRRPCARSWTKNSSAGRKTRHSWSKASRASAP
;
A
#
# COMPACT_ATOMS: atom_id res chain seq x y z
N MET A 1 27.48 -71.20 8.60
CA MET A 1 27.25 -70.64 9.96
C MET A 1 28.23 -69.49 10.11
N THR A 2 27.89 -68.22 10.15
CA THR A 2 26.65 -67.49 10.48
C THR A 2 26.64 -66.17 9.73
N SER A 3 25.44 -65.71 9.41
CA SER A 3 25.07 -64.46 8.74
C SER A 3 25.61 -63.21 9.45
N THR A 4 26.11 -62.24 8.68
CA THR A 4 25.98 -60.81 9.01
C THR A 4 25.78 -60.03 7.73
N SER A 5 24.51 -59.83 7.38
CA SER A 5 24.03 -58.84 6.42
C SER A 5 24.23 -57.44 7.01
N SER A 6 25.34 -56.80 6.65
CA SER A 6 25.56 -55.36 6.87
C SER A 6 24.85 -54.60 5.75
N ILE A 7 23.62 -54.16 6.00
CA ILE A 7 22.94 -53.19 5.15
C ILE A 7 23.66 -51.85 5.35
N ALA A 8 24.58 -51.56 4.42
CA ALA A 8 25.22 -50.26 4.30
C ALA A 8 24.14 -49.20 3.97
N GLY A 9 24.19 -48.09 4.69
CA GLY A 9 23.23 -47.00 4.62
C GLY A 9 23.06 -46.43 3.22
N SER A 10 21.80 -46.29 2.81
CA SER A 10 21.39 -45.46 1.68
C SER A 10 21.38 -43.99 2.08
N ASP A 11 22.57 -43.41 2.26
CA ASP A 11 22.79 -41.96 2.27
C ASP A 11 22.90 -41.44 0.83
N ALA A 12 21.83 -41.62 0.05
CA ALA A 12 21.78 -41.22 -1.34
C ALA A 12 20.61 -40.22 -1.55
N GLN A 13 20.98 -38.98 -1.87
CA GLN A 13 20.12 -37.82 -2.19
C GLN A 13 19.24 -37.23 -1.06
N ARG A 14 19.85 -36.46 -0.15
CA ARG A 14 19.14 -35.42 0.65
C ARG A 14 19.19 -34.10 -0.12
N GLY A 15 18.19 -33.84 -0.97
CA GLY A 15 18.17 -32.67 -1.85
C GLY A 15 17.61 -31.39 -1.20
N PRO A 16 17.82 -30.21 -1.81
CA PRO A 16 17.16 -28.93 -1.42
C PRO A 16 15.63 -28.97 -1.48
N GLU A 17 15.05 -30.03 -2.05
CA GLU A 17 13.63 -30.29 -2.27
C GLU A 17 12.81 -30.42 -0.97
N SER A 18 13.37 -31.00 0.10
CA SER A 18 12.68 -31.07 1.40
C SER A 18 12.49 -29.66 1.98
N ASN A 19 13.50 -28.80 1.84
CA ASN A 19 13.47 -27.41 2.30
C ASN A 19 12.58 -26.52 1.44
N LEU A 20 12.43 -26.82 0.15
CA LEU A 20 11.57 -26.09 -0.78
C LEU A 20 10.10 -26.13 -0.36
N ALA A 21 9.58 -27.31 0.02
CA ALA A 21 8.20 -27.47 0.48
C ALA A 21 7.93 -26.69 1.78
N LEU A 22 8.85 -26.79 2.75
CA LEU A 22 8.76 -26.03 3.99
C LEU A 22 8.86 -24.52 3.76
N SER A 23 9.75 -24.10 2.87
CA SER A 23 9.92 -22.69 2.52
C SER A 23 8.67 -22.12 1.83
N ALA A 24 8.05 -22.88 0.92
CA ALA A 24 6.79 -22.52 0.30
C ALA A 24 5.66 -22.38 1.33
N PHE A 25 5.59 -23.30 2.30
CA PHE A 25 4.63 -23.22 3.40
C PHE A 25 4.85 -21.99 4.29
N VAL A 26 6.10 -21.71 4.67
CA VAL A 26 6.46 -20.54 5.48
C VAL A 26 6.14 -19.25 4.74
N LEU A 27 6.41 -19.18 3.44
CA LEU A 27 6.08 -18.02 2.62
C LEU A 27 4.56 -17.77 2.57
N LEU A 28 3.77 -18.84 2.42
CA LEU A 28 2.32 -18.74 2.47
C LEU A 28 1.81 -18.37 3.88
N ALA A 29 2.41 -18.90 4.95
CA ALA A 29 2.08 -18.53 6.32
C ALA A 29 2.36 -17.04 6.60
N LYS A 30 3.48 -16.51 6.09
CA LYS A 30 3.80 -15.07 6.13
C LYS A 30 2.79 -14.24 5.37
N PHE A 31 2.37 -14.68 4.17
CA PHE A 31 1.29 -14.03 3.42
C PHE A 31 -0.02 -13.99 4.23
N LEU A 32 -0.29 -15.05 5.02
CA LEU A 32 -1.45 -15.09 5.91
C LEU A 32 -1.31 -14.21 7.17
N GLY A 33 -0.16 -13.56 7.38
CA GLY A 33 0.13 -12.74 8.54
C GLY A 33 0.60 -13.52 9.78
N VAL A 34 0.94 -14.81 9.63
CA VAL A 34 1.39 -15.66 10.73
C VAL A 34 2.92 -15.70 10.75
N PRO A 35 3.57 -15.39 11.90
CA PRO A 35 5.01 -15.55 12.03
C PRO A 35 5.37 -17.04 12.02
N ALA A 36 6.03 -17.49 10.96
CA ALA A 36 6.54 -18.84 10.83
C ALA A 36 8.05 -18.77 10.53
N ASP A 37 8.84 -19.49 11.34
CA ASP A 37 10.27 -19.64 11.17
C ASP A 37 10.60 -21.06 10.68
N PRO A 38 11.34 -21.22 9.56
CA PRO A 38 11.62 -22.53 8.99
C PRO A 38 12.52 -23.37 9.91
N GLY A 39 13.49 -22.76 10.61
CA GLY A 39 14.41 -23.47 11.50
C GLY A 39 13.69 -24.02 12.73
N GLN A 40 12.79 -23.24 13.32
CA GLN A 40 11.96 -23.68 14.44
C GLN A 40 11.04 -24.85 14.04
N ILE A 41 10.42 -24.77 12.86
CA ILE A 41 9.53 -25.84 12.37
C ILE A 41 10.32 -27.13 12.10
N ALA A 42 11.50 -27.03 11.48
CA ALA A 42 12.36 -28.18 11.22
C ALA A 42 12.82 -28.85 12.53
N HIS A 43 13.15 -28.06 13.55
CA HIS A 43 13.54 -28.57 14.86
C HIS A 43 12.36 -29.26 15.59
N ASP A 44 11.19 -28.63 15.62
CA ASP A 44 10.04 -29.11 16.39
C ASP A 44 9.37 -30.35 15.77
N HIS A 45 9.40 -30.47 14.45
CA HIS A 45 8.75 -31.56 13.73
C HIS A 45 9.70 -32.65 13.22
N GLY A 46 11.01 -32.37 13.24
CA GLY A 46 12.00 -33.18 12.54
C GLY A 46 11.87 -33.05 11.02
N GLU A 47 12.98 -33.28 10.32
CA GLU A 47 12.94 -33.43 8.86
C GLU A 47 12.54 -34.87 8.52
N PRO A 48 11.34 -35.09 7.94
CA PRO A 48 10.96 -36.42 7.47
C PRO A 48 11.91 -36.89 6.38
N ALA A 49 12.22 -38.19 6.37
CA ALA A 49 13.18 -38.80 5.43
C ALA A 49 12.81 -38.60 3.94
N ASN A 50 11.53 -38.33 3.65
CA ASN A 50 11.02 -38.16 2.29
C ASN A 50 10.62 -36.70 1.96
N GLY A 51 11.04 -35.73 2.77
CA GLY A 51 10.60 -34.33 2.66
C GLY A 51 9.18 -34.09 3.20
N TYR A 52 8.79 -32.81 3.28
CA TYR A 52 7.49 -32.43 3.85
C TYR A 52 6.36 -32.65 2.84
N GLY A 53 5.47 -33.60 3.12
CA GLY A 53 4.24 -33.81 2.36
C GLY A 53 3.11 -32.84 2.75
N LEU A 54 2.01 -32.81 1.99
CA LEU A 54 0.84 -31.99 2.32
C LEU A 54 0.24 -32.33 3.70
N GLU A 55 0.31 -33.60 4.11
CA GLU A 55 -0.15 -34.11 5.40
C GLU A 55 0.69 -33.58 6.56
N ASP A 56 2.00 -33.53 6.39
CA ASP A 56 2.93 -32.99 7.37
C ASP A 56 2.73 -31.48 7.52
N LEU A 57 2.62 -30.77 6.40
CA LEU A 57 2.31 -29.34 6.39
C LEU A 57 0.94 -29.05 7.02
N ALA A 58 -0.07 -29.89 6.78
CA ALA A 58 -1.36 -29.78 7.44
C ALA A 58 -1.24 -30.01 8.96
N ARG A 59 -0.35 -30.90 9.42
CA ARG A 59 -0.08 -31.12 10.85
C ARG A 59 0.63 -29.92 11.48
N ILE A 60 1.64 -29.38 10.81
CA ILE A 60 2.39 -28.18 11.22
C ILE A 60 1.43 -26.97 11.34
N SER A 61 0.52 -26.81 10.36
CA SER A 61 -0.45 -25.72 10.33
C SER A 61 -1.32 -25.64 11.59
N LYS A 62 -1.72 -26.80 12.15
CA LYS A 62 -2.54 -26.87 13.37
C LYS A 62 -1.82 -26.28 14.58
N ARG A 63 -0.50 -26.48 14.69
CA ARG A 63 0.33 -25.90 15.77
C ARG A 63 0.44 -24.38 15.62
N LEU A 64 0.54 -23.91 14.39
CA LEU A 64 0.58 -22.48 14.03
C LEU A 64 -0.80 -21.81 14.06
N LYS A 65 -1.85 -22.49 14.52
CA LYS A 65 -3.25 -22.01 14.56
C LYS A 65 -3.82 -21.62 13.18
N ILE A 66 -3.22 -22.15 12.10
CA ILE A 66 -3.71 -22.03 10.74
C ILE A 66 -4.71 -23.17 10.47
N VAL A 67 -5.84 -22.84 9.85
CA VAL A 67 -6.81 -23.84 9.39
C VAL A 67 -6.36 -24.30 8.02
N ALA A 68 -5.84 -25.52 7.92
CA ALA A 68 -5.47 -26.12 6.65
C ALA A 68 -6.39 -27.30 6.29
N LYS A 69 -6.77 -27.39 5.02
CA LYS A 69 -7.63 -28.45 4.50
C LYS A 69 -7.09 -28.97 3.18
N ILE A 70 -6.79 -30.26 3.13
CA ILE A 70 -6.39 -30.94 1.90
C ILE A 70 -7.64 -31.14 1.03
N ARG A 71 -7.55 -30.77 -0.24
CA ARG A 71 -8.59 -30.96 -1.25
C ARG A 71 -7.98 -31.52 -2.53
N SER A 72 -8.66 -32.49 -3.10
CA SER A 72 -8.43 -32.93 -4.47
C SER A 72 -9.29 -32.07 -5.41
N ALA A 73 -8.68 -31.49 -6.44
CA ALA A 73 -9.38 -30.63 -7.39
C ALA A 73 -8.81 -30.78 -8.80
N SER A 74 -9.65 -30.59 -9.81
CA SER A 74 -9.25 -30.54 -11.21
C SER A 74 -8.85 -29.10 -11.60
N LEU A 75 -8.11 -28.92 -12.71
CA LEU A 75 -7.68 -27.59 -13.20
C LEU A 75 -8.84 -26.59 -13.34
N ALA A 76 -10.03 -27.05 -13.73
CA ALA A 76 -11.21 -26.21 -13.86
C ALA A 76 -11.76 -25.74 -12.51
N ASP A 77 -11.56 -26.52 -11.45
CA ASP A 77 -12.01 -26.20 -10.10
C ASP A 77 -11.04 -25.26 -9.39
N LEU A 78 -9.76 -25.20 -9.79
CA LEU A 78 -8.76 -24.32 -9.21
C LEU A 78 -9.19 -22.84 -9.24
N ALA A 79 -9.90 -22.42 -10.30
CA ALA A 79 -10.42 -21.06 -10.43
C ALA A 79 -11.55 -20.72 -9.45
N LYS A 80 -12.22 -21.72 -8.88
CA LYS A 80 -13.34 -21.55 -7.93
C LYS A 80 -12.89 -21.64 -6.46
N LEU A 81 -11.67 -22.12 -6.23
CA LEU A 81 -11.14 -22.33 -4.89
C LEU A 81 -10.62 -21.01 -4.29
N PRO A 82 -10.60 -20.89 -2.95
CA PRO A 82 -9.96 -19.77 -2.30
C PRO A 82 -8.44 -19.89 -2.48
N LEU A 83 -7.88 -19.01 -3.31
CA LEU A 83 -6.43 -18.84 -3.51
C LEU A 83 -5.94 -17.72 -2.57
N PRO A 84 -4.69 -17.75 -2.06
CA PRO A 84 -3.59 -18.65 -2.40
C PRO A 84 -3.65 -20.03 -1.72
N ALA A 85 -3.10 -21.06 -2.38
CA ALA A 85 -3.07 -22.44 -1.90
C ALA A 85 -1.74 -23.13 -2.21
N LEU A 86 -1.36 -24.17 -1.46
CA LEU A 86 -0.24 -25.03 -1.83
C LEU A 86 -0.75 -26.13 -2.77
N ALA A 87 -0.04 -26.38 -3.86
CA ALA A 87 -0.36 -27.40 -4.85
C ALA A 87 0.77 -28.42 -4.92
N GLU A 88 0.40 -29.70 -4.98
CA GLU A 88 1.33 -30.81 -5.16
C GLU A 88 1.50 -31.10 -6.66
N LEU A 89 2.75 -31.24 -7.07
CA LEU A 89 3.16 -31.61 -8.42
C LEU A 89 3.36 -33.12 -8.51
N ARG A 90 3.30 -33.68 -9.73
CA ARG A 90 3.55 -35.09 -10.01
C ARG A 90 4.98 -35.52 -9.67
N ASP A 91 5.90 -34.56 -9.67
CA ASP A 91 7.29 -34.74 -9.28
C ASP A 91 7.48 -34.81 -7.75
N GLY A 92 6.40 -34.71 -6.96
CA GLY A 92 6.43 -34.68 -5.49
C GLY A 92 6.78 -33.31 -4.90
N GLN A 93 7.07 -32.32 -5.74
CA GLN A 93 7.31 -30.95 -5.32
C GLN A 93 6.02 -30.25 -4.87
N ILE A 94 6.16 -29.29 -3.96
CA ILE A 94 5.05 -28.46 -3.49
C ILE A 94 5.33 -27.01 -3.89
N VAL A 95 4.34 -26.38 -4.54
CA VAL A 95 4.41 -24.98 -4.99
C VAL A 95 3.21 -24.19 -4.50
N ILE A 96 3.36 -22.87 -4.43
CA ILE A 96 2.27 -21.96 -4.05
C ILE A 96 1.54 -21.55 -5.32
N LEU A 97 0.24 -21.78 -5.38
CA LEU A 97 -0.65 -21.21 -6.38
C LEU A 97 -1.23 -19.91 -5.82
N LEU A 98 -0.82 -18.77 -6.37
CA LEU A 98 -1.22 -17.44 -5.90
C LEU A 98 -2.54 -17.01 -6.51
N LYS A 99 -2.67 -17.14 -7.82
CA LYS A 99 -3.82 -16.66 -8.57
C LYS A 99 -4.01 -17.49 -9.83
N VAL A 100 -5.28 -17.72 -10.19
CA VAL A 100 -5.68 -18.21 -11.50
C VAL A 100 -6.35 -17.06 -12.23
N ASP A 101 -5.81 -16.67 -13.37
CA ASP A 101 -6.40 -15.66 -14.24
C ASP A 101 -7.09 -16.35 -15.42
N GLN A 102 -8.34 -15.96 -15.67
CA GLN A 102 -9.11 -16.44 -16.82
C GLN A 102 -9.10 -15.33 -17.87
N GLN A 103 -8.13 -15.37 -18.78
CA GLN A 103 -8.18 -14.53 -19.99
C GLN A 103 -8.92 -15.27 -21.09
N GLU A 104 -9.57 -14.52 -21.98
CA GLU A 104 -10.61 -14.88 -22.96
C GLU A 104 -10.50 -16.27 -23.63
N GLU A 105 -9.31 -16.86 -23.78
CA GLU A 105 -9.11 -18.20 -24.33
C GLU A 105 -8.03 -19.05 -23.61
N ALA A 106 -7.43 -18.57 -22.51
CA ALA A 106 -6.36 -19.31 -21.79
C ALA A 106 -6.35 -19.05 -20.28
N LEU A 107 -6.31 -20.15 -19.51
CA LEU A 107 -6.06 -20.12 -18.07
C LEU A 107 -4.58 -19.88 -17.80
N ARG A 108 -4.26 -18.86 -17.01
CA ARG A 108 -2.90 -18.58 -16.53
C ARG A 108 -2.82 -18.84 -15.04
N PHE A 109 -1.81 -19.59 -14.63
CA PHE A 109 -1.58 -19.95 -13.24
C PHE A 109 -0.36 -19.20 -12.75
N LEU A 110 -0.54 -18.30 -11.78
CA LEU A 110 0.55 -17.60 -11.11
C LEU A 110 1.06 -18.46 -9.97
N ILE A 111 2.27 -18.98 -10.11
CA ILE A 111 2.86 -19.97 -9.22
C ILE A 111 4.14 -19.41 -8.62
N GLN A 112 4.38 -19.68 -7.35
CA GLN A 112 5.62 -19.33 -6.68
C GLN A 112 6.21 -20.56 -6.03
N ARG A 113 7.50 -20.79 -6.30
CA ARG A 113 8.27 -21.86 -5.70
C ARG A 113 8.89 -21.39 -4.38
N GLY A 114 9.25 -22.33 -3.50
CA GLY A 114 9.84 -22.02 -2.19
C GLY A 114 11.22 -21.36 -2.24
N ASP A 115 11.94 -21.51 -3.35
CA ASP A 115 13.23 -20.89 -3.68
C ASP A 115 13.09 -19.57 -4.44
N GLY A 116 11.94 -19.34 -5.07
CA GLY A 116 11.74 -18.27 -6.02
C GLY A 116 11.34 -16.94 -5.38
N GLU A 117 12.24 -15.95 -5.49
CA GLU A 117 11.96 -14.54 -5.18
C GLU A 117 10.89 -13.94 -6.11
N ARG A 118 10.62 -14.58 -7.26
CA ARG A 118 9.68 -14.12 -8.30
C ARG A 118 8.62 -15.17 -8.63
N PRO A 119 7.35 -14.76 -8.75
CA PRO A 119 6.29 -15.61 -9.29
C PRO A 119 6.52 -15.96 -10.76
N GLU A 120 6.30 -17.23 -11.11
CA GLU A 120 6.25 -17.76 -12.46
C GLU A 120 4.81 -17.81 -12.96
N VAL A 121 4.62 -17.72 -14.28
CA VAL A 121 3.31 -17.86 -14.92
C VAL A 121 3.34 -19.13 -15.76
N TRP A 122 2.48 -20.09 -15.45
CA TRP A 122 2.32 -21.29 -16.26
C TRP A 122 1.03 -21.25 -17.06
N THR A 123 1.08 -21.86 -18.24
CA THR A 123 -0.07 -22.08 -19.10
C THR A 123 -0.90 -23.28 -18.63
N SER A 124 -2.13 -23.42 -19.13
CA SER A 124 -2.99 -24.55 -18.81
C SER A 124 -2.37 -25.91 -19.16
N ALA A 125 -1.67 -26.00 -20.30
CA ALA A 125 -1.03 -27.24 -20.75
C ALA A 125 0.14 -27.65 -19.83
N GLU A 126 0.96 -26.69 -19.39
CA GLU A 126 2.06 -26.95 -18.45
C GLU A 126 1.54 -27.38 -17.09
N MET A 127 0.47 -26.72 -16.61
CA MET A 127 -0.15 -27.07 -15.34
C MET A 127 -0.77 -28.48 -15.40
N ASP A 128 -1.43 -28.86 -16.50
CA ASP A 128 -1.99 -30.20 -16.67
C ASP A 128 -0.93 -31.31 -16.68
N GLY A 129 0.22 -31.04 -17.30
CA GLY A 129 1.33 -31.98 -17.35
C GLY A 129 1.97 -32.23 -15.96
N ARG A 130 2.01 -31.20 -15.11
CA ARG A 130 2.77 -31.24 -13.84
C ARG A 130 1.92 -31.38 -12.59
N PHE A 131 0.62 -31.06 -12.64
CA PHE A 131 -0.23 -31.06 -11.45
C PHE A 131 -0.67 -32.47 -11.03
N ALA A 132 -0.54 -32.79 -9.74
CA ALA A 132 -0.93 -34.09 -9.19
C ALA A 132 -2.42 -34.17 -8.78
N GLY A 133 -3.15 -33.05 -8.79
CA GLY A 133 -4.58 -33.02 -8.43
C GLY A 133 -4.84 -32.80 -6.94
N ARG A 134 -3.81 -32.60 -6.12
CA ARG A 134 -3.92 -32.38 -4.67
C ARG A 134 -3.46 -30.99 -4.28
N LEU A 135 -4.23 -30.37 -3.38
CA LEU A 135 -4.02 -29.02 -2.89
C LEU A 135 -4.15 -28.98 -1.36
N LEU A 136 -3.38 -28.13 -0.70
CA LEU A 136 -3.58 -27.74 0.69
C LEU A 136 -4.04 -26.29 0.73
N LEU A 137 -5.32 -26.10 1.02
CA LEU A 137 -5.92 -24.79 1.25
C LEU A 137 -5.58 -24.35 2.67
N MET A 138 -5.13 -23.11 2.82
CA MET A 138 -4.73 -22.56 4.11
C MET A 138 -5.45 -21.24 4.36
N THR A 139 -5.99 -21.08 5.57
CA THR A 139 -6.64 -19.85 5.99
C THR A 139 -6.44 -19.65 7.49
N THR A 140 -6.34 -18.40 7.93
CA THR A 140 -6.33 -18.10 9.37
C THR A 140 -7.76 -17.88 9.85
N ARG A 141 -8.03 -18.17 11.12
CA ARG A 141 -9.35 -17.87 11.72
C ARG A 141 -9.69 -16.38 11.61
N GLU A 142 -8.68 -15.53 11.71
CA GLU A 142 -8.79 -14.08 11.58
C GLU A 142 -9.15 -13.66 10.15
N GLN A 143 -8.55 -14.29 9.13
CA GLN A 143 -8.95 -14.06 7.74
C GLN A 143 -10.31 -14.67 7.41
N MET A 144 -10.68 -15.84 7.95
CA MET A 144 -12.06 -16.34 7.80
C MET A 144 -13.09 -15.42 8.45
N ALA A 145 -12.74 -14.79 9.59
CA ALA A 145 -13.57 -13.76 10.21
C ALA A 145 -13.53 -12.41 9.47
N GLY A 146 -12.48 -12.16 8.68
CA GLY A 146 -12.24 -10.90 7.94
C GLY A 146 -12.71 -10.88 6.49
N VAL A 147 -12.76 -12.02 5.78
CA VAL A 147 -13.21 -12.12 4.38
C VAL A 147 -14.73 -11.90 4.24
N SER A 148 -15.48 -12.01 5.34
CA SER A 148 -16.92 -11.65 5.40
C SER A 148 -17.18 -10.21 5.84
N ARG A 149 -16.17 -9.33 5.89
CA ARG A 149 -16.37 -7.94 6.30
C ARG A 149 -16.08 -6.99 5.13
N PRO A 150 -17.04 -6.78 4.20
CA PRO A 150 -16.86 -5.89 3.06
C PRO A 150 -16.64 -4.45 3.57
N PHE A 151 -15.38 -4.00 3.64
CA PHE A 151 -15.01 -2.61 3.96
C PHE A 151 -15.83 -1.97 5.11
N ASP A 152 -16.08 -2.69 6.20
CA ASP A 152 -16.92 -2.16 7.27
C ASP A 152 -16.16 -1.13 8.11
N ILE A 153 -16.49 0.16 7.91
CA ILE A 153 -16.23 1.26 8.84
C ILE A 153 -16.57 0.86 10.30
N SER A 154 -17.46 -0.12 10.49
CA SER A 154 -17.79 -0.76 11.76
C SER A 154 -16.59 -1.34 12.55
N TRP A 155 -15.47 -1.71 11.90
CA TRP A 155 -14.24 -2.10 12.61
C TRP A 155 -13.35 -0.89 12.98
N PHE A 156 -13.47 0.23 12.25
CA PHE A 156 -12.73 1.46 12.49
C PHE A 156 -13.34 2.29 13.64
N ILE A 157 -14.67 2.20 13.81
CA ILE A 157 -15.40 2.84 14.91
C ILE A 157 -14.81 2.50 16.29
N PRO A 158 -14.55 1.24 16.68
CA PRO A 158 -14.01 0.94 18.01
C PRO A 158 -12.60 1.53 18.23
N ALA A 159 -11.77 1.63 17.20
CA ALA A 159 -10.47 2.29 17.29
C ALA A 159 -10.61 3.82 17.45
N LEU A 160 -11.56 4.44 16.74
CA LEU A 160 -11.87 5.87 16.83
C LEU A 160 -12.48 6.24 18.20
N VAL A 161 -13.36 5.39 18.72
CA VAL A 161 -14.01 5.56 20.04
C VAL A 161 -12.99 5.45 21.18
N LYS A 162 -11.91 4.67 21.02
CA LYS A 162 -10.83 4.60 22.01
C LYS A 162 -10.13 5.94 22.23
N TYR A 163 -10.08 6.81 21.22
CA TYR A 163 -9.43 8.12 21.26
C TYR A 163 -10.39 9.32 21.11
N ARG A 164 -11.69 9.11 21.37
CA ARG A 164 -12.73 10.14 21.26
C ARG A 164 -12.48 11.40 22.09
N GLY A 165 -11.72 11.30 23.18
CA GLY A 165 -11.32 12.46 23.98
C GLY A 165 -10.45 13.43 23.16
N ALA A 166 -9.31 12.94 22.65
CA ALA A 166 -8.40 13.75 21.84
C ALA A 166 -9.04 14.25 20.54
N LEU A 167 -9.89 13.42 19.90
CA LEU A 167 -10.64 13.83 18.72
C LEU A 167 -11.68 14.92 19.04
N GLY A 168 -12.34 14.80 20.19
CA GLY A 168 -13.27 15.81 20.70
C GLY A 168 -12.59 17.14 20.95
N ASP A 169 -11.39 17.14 21.55
CA ASP A 169 -10.63 18.37 21.82
C ASP A 169 -10.24 19.11 20.53
N VAL A 170 -9.82 18.38 19.50
CA VAL A 170 -9.49 18.97 18.19
C VAL A 170 -10.76 19.46 17.48
N LEU A 171 -11.86 18.71 17.57
CA LEU A 171 -13.15 19.10 16.99
C LEU A 171 -13.72 20.36 17.66
N ILE A 172 -13.68 20.42 18.99
CA ILE A 172 -14.15 21.57 19.75
C ILE A 172 -13.24 22.77 19.49
N GLY A 173 -11.92 22.58 19.51
CA GLY A 173 -10.96 23.65 19.25
C GLY A 173 -11.16 24.26 17.87
N SER A 174 -11.29 23.43 16.84
CA SER A 174 -11.54 23.90 15.47
C SER A 174 -12.92 24.56 15.32
N PHE A 175 -13.96 24.04 15.98
CA PHE A 175 -15.29 24.65 16.00
C PHE A 175 -15.28 26.05 16.64
N PHE A 176 -14.61 26.22 17.78
CA PHE A 176 -14.48 27.53 18.43
C PHE A 176 -13.68 28.52 17.57
N LEU A 177 -12.62 28.06 16.89
CA LEU A 177 -11.87 28.89 15.95
C LEU A 177 -12.74 29.34 14.77
N GLN A 178 -13.57 28.44 14.24
CA GLN A 178 -14.51 28.76 13.16
C GLN A 178 -15.57 29.77 13.64
N LEU A 179 -16.08 29.61 14.86
CA LEU A 179 -17.04 30.55 15.46
C LEU A 179 -16.43 31.93 15.69
N MET A 180 -15.23 32.01 16.26
CA MET A 180 -14.52 33.28 16.46
C MET A 180 -14.18 33.96 15.12
N GLY A 181 -13.83 33.18 14.10
CA GLY A 181 -13.62 33.65 12.74
C GLY A 181 -14.87 34.28 12.12
N LEU A 182 -16.07 33.86 12.52
CA LEU A 182 -17.35 34.41 12.04
C LEU A 182 -17.86 35.58 12.91
N VAL A 183 -17.67 35.52 14.23
CA VAL A 183 -18.09 36.57 15.16
C VAL A 183 -17.36 37.89 14.87
N SER A 184 -16.07 37.84 14.57
CA SER A 184 -15.25 39.01 14.27
C SER A 184 -15.83 39.89 13.13
N PRO A 185 -16.07 39.38 11.91
CA PRO A 185 -16.66 40.18 10.83
C PRO A 185 -18.10 40.62 11.11
N ILE A 186 -18.92 39.80 11.77
CA ILE A 186 -20.31 40.17 12.11
C ILE A 186 -20.33 41.30 13.15
N PHE A 187 -19.47 41.24 14.17
CA PHE A 187 -19.35 42.28 15.17
C PHE A 187 -18.87 43.60 14.57
N PHE A 188 -17.86 43.55 13.69
CA PHE A 188 -17.44 44.74 12.95
C PHE A 188 -18.56 45.32 12.09
N GLN A 189 -19.33 44.48 11.40
CA GLN A 189 -20.49 44.93 10.63
C GLN A 189 -21.55 45.62 11.50
N LEU A 190 -21.91 45.03 12.65
CA LEU A 190 -22.89 45.60 13.58
C LEU A 190 -22.41 46.89 14.25
N VAL A 191 -21.13 46.96 14.61
CA VAL A 191 -20.53 48.18 15.17
C VAL A 191 -20.48 49.28 14.12
N ILE A 192 -20.04 48.97 12.89
CA ILE A 192 -20.03 49.94 11.79
C ILE A 192 -21.46 50.42 11.52
N ASP A 193 -22.41 49.51 11.34
CA ASP A 193 -23.80 49.85 11.05
C ASP A 193 -24.41 50.68 12.18
N LYS A 194 -24.33 50.23 13.43
CA LYS A 194 -24.94 50.93 14.58
C LYS A 194 -24.20 52.21 14.98
N VAL A 195 -22.87 52.29 14.86
CA VAL A 195 -22.07 53.45 15.29
C VAL A 195 -21.94 54.49 14.18
N LEU A 196 -21.92 54.12 12.89
CA LEU A 196 -21.99 55.11 11.80
C LEU A 196 -23.41 55.63 11.54
N VAL A 197 -24.46 54.84 11.80
CA VAL A 197 -25.85 55.30 11.60
C VAL A 197 -26.22 56.40 12.60
N HIS A 198 -25.60 56.44 13.78
CA HIS A 198 -25.81 57.54 14.73
C HIS A 198 -24.96 58.80 14.46
N GLN A 199 -24.11 58.84 13.43
CA GLN A 199 -23.36 60.05 13.06
C GLN A 199 -23.20 60.29 11.55
N SER A 200 -24.21 60.04 10.70
CA SER A 200 -24.06 60.47 9.30
C SER A 200 -25.27 60.99 8.51
N LEU A 201 -25.82 62.09 9.01
CA LEU A 201 -26.11 63.24 8.13
C LEU A 201 -24.86 63.71 7.32
N THR A 202 -23.65 63.26 7.67
CA THR A 202 -22.37 63.55 7.02
C THR A 202 -22.10 62.76 5.73
N THR A 203 -22.82 61.66 5.43
CA THR A 203 -22.59 60.90 4.18
C THR A 203 -23.07 61.68 2.94
N LEU A 204 -24.15 62.48 3.08
CA LEU A 204 -24.57 63.43 2.04
C LEU A 204 -23.55 64.57 1.85
N LEU A 205 -22.87 65.01 2.92
CA LEU A 205 -21.87 66.08 2.86
C LEU A 205 -20.60 65.63 2.10
N TRP A 206 -20.13 64.40 2.33
CA TRP A 206 -18.98 63.85 1.60
C TRP A 206 -19.25 63.65 0.11
N LEU A 207 -20.46 63.18 -0.26
CA LEU A 207 -20.85 63.03 -1.67
C LEU A 207 -21.03 64.38 -2.38
N CYS A 208 -21.63 65.38 -1.70
CA CYS A 208 -21.75 66.74 -2.24
C CYS A 208 -20.39 67.44 -2.39
N ARG A 209 -19.46 67.28 -1.43
CA ARG A 209 -18.11 67.84 -1.50
C ARG A 209 -17.27 67.17 -2.59
N PHE A 210 -17.36 65.85 -2.75
CA PHE A 210 -16.65 65.11 -3.81
C PHE A 210 -17.16 65.48 -5.21
N ARG A 211 -18.47 65.71 -5.37
CA ARG A 211 -19.05 66.16 -6.64
C ARG A 211 -18.74 67.63 -6.97
N SER A 212 -18.67 68.49 -5.95
CA SER A 212 -18.22 69.90 -6.08
C SER A 212 -16.73 69.99 -6.47
N MET A 213 -15.86 69.18 -5.86
CA MET A 213 -14.42 69.18 -6.13
C MET A 213 -14.07 68.57 -7.50
N ARG A 214 -14.88 67.61 -8.01
CA ARG A 214 -14.71 67.04 -9.35
C ARG A 214 -15.15 67.99 -10.48
N ARG A 215 -15.92 69.04 -10.18
CA ARG A 215 -16.38 70.06 -11.15
C ARG A 215 -15.43 71.26 -11.29
N SER A 216 -14.50 71.46 -10.36
CA SER A 216 -13.51 72.57 -10.41
C SER A 216 -12.21 72.22 -11.13
N ARG A 217 -11.99 70.95 -11.55
CA ARG A 217 -10.73 70.50 -12.19
C ARG A 217 -10.83 70.21 -13.69
N SER A 218 -11.97 70.55 -14.33
CA SER A 218 -12.20 70.26 -15.75
C SER A 218 -12.22 71.49 -16.67
N SER A 219 -11.85 72.70 -16.21
CA SER A 219 -11.89 73.92 -17.04
C SER A 219 -10.54 74.51 -17.47
N SER A 220 -9.38 73.96 -17.07
CA SER A 220 -8.10 74.37 -17.67
C SER A 220 -7.35 73.20 -18.32
N ARG A 221 -7.73 72.97 -19.59
CA ARG A 221 -6.84 72.65 -20.72
C ARG A 221 -6.03 71.34 -20.67
N ARG A 222 -6.52 70.38 -21.47
CA ARG A 222 -5.72 69.44 -22.28
C ARG A 222 -4.89 70.21 -23.35
N PRO A 223 -4.14 69.58 -24.29
CA PRO A 223 -3.49 68.26 -24.35
C PRO A 223 -2.01 68.36 -24.86
N CYS A 224 -1.34 67.21 -25.02
CA CYS A 224 -0.61 66.79 -26.24
C CYS A 224 0.80 66.22 -26.00
N ALA A 225 0.90 64.90 -26.20
CA ALA A 225 2.00 64.14 -26.82
C ALA A 225 3.47 64.53 -26.59
N ARG A 226 4.27 63.59 -26.07
CA ARG A 226 5.48 62.97 -26.71
C ARG A 226 6.30 62.19 -25.67
N SER A 227 6.57 60.91 -25.90
CA SER A 227 7.91 60.32 -26.25
C SER A 227 8.98 60.57 -25.18
N TRP A 228 9.94 59.72 -24.82
CA TRP A 228 10.52 58.48 -25.34
C TRP A 228 11.59 58.12 -24.27
N THR A 229 11.85 56.82 -24.09
CA THR A 229 13.13 56.20 -23.67
C THR A 229 13.81 56.47 -22.32
N LYS A 230 14.51 55.38 -21.91
CA LYS A 230 15.62 55.27 -20.94
C LYS A 230 15.21 55.37 -19.46
N ASN A 231 15.69 54.54 -18.55
CA ASN A 231 16.91 53.73 -18.52
C ASN A 231 16.78 52.69 -17.41
N SER A 232 17.18 51.46 -17.71
CA SER A 232 17.42 50.39 -16.73
C SER A 232 18.83 50.54 -16.18
N SER A 233 19.01 50.44 -14.87
CA SER A 233 20.32 50.19 -14.26
C SER A 233 20.12 49.38 -12.98
N ALA A 234 20.24 48.07 -13.15
CA ALA A 234 20.18 47.05 -12.13
C ALA A 234 21.51 46.93 -11.38
N GLY A 235 21.44 46.62 -10.09
CA GLY A 235 22.58 46.25 -9.25
C GLY A 235 22.60 44.75 -8.95
N ARG A 236 23.83 44.20 -8.99
CA ARG A 236 24.32 42.95 -8.36
C ARG A 236 23.93 41.58 -8.96
N LYS A 237 24.93 40.93 -9.57
CA LYS A 237 25.40 39.60 -9.13
C LYS A 237 26.82 39.31 -9.65
N THR A 238 27.75 39.15 -8.71
CA THR A 238 29.14 38.74 -8.91
C THR A 238 29.22 37.24 -9.19
N ARG A 239 30.05 36.86 -10.17
CA ARG A 239 30.26 35.51 -10.70
C ARG A 239 31.74 35.19 -10.51
N HIS A 240 32.07 34.27 -9.61
CA HIS A 240 33.37 33.56 -9.64
C HIS A 240 33.13 32.24 -10.39
N SER A 241 33.56 32.16 -11.64
CA SER A 241 34.90 31.74 -12.05
C SER A 241 35.04 30.21 -12.02
N TRP A 242 34.50 29.56 -13.05
CA TRP A 242 34.91 28.22 -13.47
C TRP A 242 35.29 28.27 -14.95
N SER A 243 36.40 27.60 -15.25
CA SER A 243 36.88 27.17 -16.56
C SER A 243 37.64 28.21 -17.40
N LYS A 244 38.96 28.06 -17.43
CA LYS A 244 39.71 27.98 -18.68
C LYS A 244 41.06 27.28 -18.50
N ALA A 245 41.36 26.47 -19.52
CA ALA A 245 42.66 25.98 -19.94
C ALA A 245 43.25 24.81 -19.11
N SER A 246 43.81 23.75 -19.67
CA SER A 246 43.81 23.07 -20.97
C SER A 246 44.94 22.04 -20.89
N ARG A 247 44.82 20.93 -21.63
CA ARG A 247 45.94 20.12 -22.17
C ARG A 247 46.65 19.10 -21.24
N ALA A 248 46.66 17.87 -21.77
CA ALA A 248 47.82 17.03 -22.07
C ALA A 248 48.41 16.08 -21.01
N SER A 249 48.34 14.80 -21.41
CA SER A 249 49.39 13.77 -21.36
C SER A 249 49.58 12.92 -20.09
N ALA A 250 49.34 11.62 -20.32
CA ALA A 250 49.90 10.42 -19.68
C ALA A 250 51.46 10.47 -19.67
N PRO A 251 52.21 9.56 -19.01
CA PRO A 251 51.94 8.14 -18.72
C PRO A 251 51.73 7.77 -17.24
#